data_AF-A0A7C3PWE4-F1
#
_entry.id   AF-A0A7C3PWE4-F1
#
_cell.length_a   1.000
_cell.length_b   1.000
_cell.length_c   1.000
_cell.angle_alpha   90.00
_cell.angle_beta   90.00
_cell.angle_gamma   90.00
#
_symmetry.space_group_name_H-M   'P 1'
#
loop_
_entity.id
_entity.type
_entity.pdbx_description
1 polymer ?
#
loop_
_entity_poly.entity_id
_entity_poly.type
_entity_poly.pdbx_seq_one_letter_code
_entity_poly.pdbx_strand_id
1 'polypeptide(L)'
;MDAGGIPACKKYYDDAKATYVTLVDSQNALADALGFKVIPNGFFLDEAGRLVKGIVGGFEVRSPRTIEAVEAFLSQPKAEPDATTKPVREEERLAALLAKVDADPEDADARLEAGKTLVRLGKAAEALKHLKTAADALPKSASAQFALGSCMLALDRKTEALAQLRKALALDRENYVIRKQIWMIEHPERFFPEIDWAWQREQLAKERKAESGGGG
;
A
#
# COMPACT_ATOMS: atom_id res chain seq x y z
N MET A 1 4.87 9.27 -5.87
CA MET A 1 4.30 9.64 -7.18
C MET A 1 5.35 10.47 -7.88
N ASP A 2 6.04 9.90 -8.85
CA ASP A 2 6.91 10.66 -9.74
C ASP A 2 6.03 11.42 -10.72
N ALA A 3 6.01 12.75 -10.62
CA ALA A 3 5.03 13.63 -11.27
C ALA A 3 5.34 13.95 -12.75
N GLY A 4 6.29 13.24 -13.36
CA GLY A 4 6.87 13.62 -14.65
C GLY A 4 6.31 12.91 -15.88
N GLY A 5 5.72 11.72 -15.72
CA GLY A 5 5.24 10.89 -16.82
C GLY A 5 6.29 10.59 -17.91
N ILE A 6 5.82 10.11 -19.07
CA ILE A 6 6.64 9.87 -20.27
C ILE A 6 7.52 11.08 -20.67
N PRO A 7 7.02 12.34 -20.63
CA PRO A 7 7.81 13.50 -21.03
C PRO A 7 9.07 13.73 -20.19
N ALA A 8 9.03 13.46 -18.88
CA ALA A 8 10.18 13.64 -18.01
C ALA A 8 11.31 12.63 -18.29
N CYS A 9 10.96 11.41 -18.70
CA CYS A 9 11.91 10.35 -19.01
C CYS A 9 12.46 10.45 -20.45
N LYS A 10 11.70 11.08 -21.37
CA LYS A 10 12.00 11.11 -22.80
C LYS A 10 13.36 11.72 -23.13
N LYS A 11 13.73 12.83 -22.48
CA LYS A 11 15.03 13.49 -22.70
C LYS A 11 16.20 12.54 -22.40
N TYR A 12 16.14 11.83 -21.28
CA TYR A 12 17.21 10.91 -20.89
C TYR A 12 17.30 9.70 -21.82
N TYR A 13 16.17 9.21 -22.33
CA TYR A 13 16.12 8.14 -23.33
C TYR A 13 16.76 8.56 -24.65
N ASP A 14 16.35 9.72 -25.18
CA ASP A 14 16.84 10.25 -26.45
C ASP A 14 18.36 10.55 -26.37
N ASP A 15 18.84 11.09 -25.25
CA ASP A 15 20.26 11.38 -25.00
C ASP A 15 21.10 10.10 -24.83
N ALA A 16 20.54 9.04 -24.22
CA ALA A 16 21.26 7.79 -23.95
C ALA A 16 21.49 6.93 -25.20
N LYS A 17 20.79 7.20 -26.32
CA LYS A 17 20.77 6.34 -27.53
C LYS A 17 20.60 4.86 -27.19
N ALA A 18 19.79 4.57 -26.17
CA ALA A 18 19.68 3.23 -25.62
C ALA A 18 19.10 2.28 -26.67
N THR A 19 19.72 1.12 -26.86
CA THR A 19 19.19 0.04 -27.72
C THR A 19 18.20 -0.87 -27.00
N TYR A 20 17.91 -0.57 -25.73
CA TYR A 20 17.03 -1.37 -24.88
C TYR A 20 15.61 -0.79 -24.86
N VAL A 21 14.62 -1.67 -24.77
CA VAL A 21 13.21 -1.28 -24.71
C VAL A 21 12.93 -0.63 -23.35
N THR A 22 12.55 0.64 -23.37
CA THR A 22 12.07 1.36 -22.17
C THR A 22 10.55 1.27 -22.12
N LEU A 23 10.02 0.64 -21.07
CA LEU A 23 8.58 0.59 -20.79
C LEU A 23 8.27 1.58 -19.66
N VAL A 24 7.32 2.47 -19.89
CA VAL A 24 6.83 3.42 -18.87
C VAL A 24 5.51 2.90 -18.33
N ASP A 25 5.49 2.53 -17.05
CA ASP A 25 4.27 2.17 -16.33
C ASP A 25 3.50 3.43 -15.93
N SER A 26 2.64 3.90 -16.82
CA SER A 26 1.81 5.09 -16.59
C SER A 26 0.68 4.87 -15.59
N GLN A 27 0.35 3.63 -15.27
CA GLN A 27 -0.74 3.26 -14.36
C GLN A 27 -0.24 2.89 -12.95
N ASN A 28 1.08 2.93 -12.72
CA ASN A 28 1.71 2.56 -11.45
C ASN A 28 1.44 1.10 -11.03
N ALA A 29 1.03 0.25 -11.97
CA ALA A 29 0.67 -1.15 -11.74
C ALA A 29 1.84 -1.97 -11.17
N LEU A 30 3.08 -1.67 -11.57
CA LEU A 30 4.29 -2.32 -11.10
C LEU A 30 4.62 -1.94 -9.65
N ALA A 31 4.44 -0.67 -9.29
CA ALA A 31 4.67 -0.22 -7.92
C ALA A 31 3.61 -0.79 -6.96
N ASP A 32 2.37 -0.92 -7.43
CA ASP A 32 1.29 -1.55 -6.68
C ASP A 32 1.53 -3.06 -6.51
N ALA A 33 1.90 -3.76 -7.60
CA ALA A 33 2.20 -5.19 -7.57
C ALA A 33 3.38 -5.53 -6.65
N LEU A 34 4.40 -4.65 -6.59
CA LEU A 34 5.60 -4.89 -5.81
C LEU A 34 5.58 -4.20 -4.42
N GLY A 35 4.58 -3.37 -4.14
CA GLY A 35 4.27 -2.84 -2.81
C GLY A 35 5.28 -1.84 -2.23
N PHE A 36 5.91 -0.99 -3.05
CA PHE A 36 6.89 -0.01 -2.56
C PHE A 36 6.27 1.35 -2.26
N LYS A 37 6.64 1.94 -1.12
CA LYS A 37 6.18 3.26 -0.66
C LYS A 37 7.22 4.37 -0.80
N VAL A 38 8.46 4.00 -1.12
CA VAL A 38 9.63 4.88 -1.21
C VAL A 38 10.20 4.74 -2.62
N ILE A 39 10.62 5.86 -3.20
CA ILE A 39 11.29 5.99 -4.49
C ILE A 39 12.56 6.83 -4.29
N PRO A 40 13.61 6.69 -5.12
CA PRO A 40 13.77 5.77 -6.25
C PRO A 40 14.19 4.35 -5.85
N ASN A 41 13.77 3.35 -6.64
CA ASN A 41 14.11 1.92 -6.50
C ASN A 41 14.70 1.38 -7.81
N GLY A 42 15.43 0.25 -7.75
CA GLY A 42 15.90 -0.48 -8.94
C GLY A 42 15.69 -1.98 -8.80
N PHE A 43 15.21 -2.63 -9.86
CA PHE A 43 14.91 -4.06 -9.88
C PHE A 43 15.61 -4.72 -11.06
N PHE A 44 16.14 -5.92 -10.82
CA PHE A 44 16.87 -6.71 -11.81
C PHE A 44 16.03 -7.94 -12.14
N LEU A 45 15.74 -8.13 -13.43
CA LEU A 45 14.94 -9.23 -13.95
C LEU A 45 15.83 -10.12 -14.83
N ASP A 46 15.71 -11.44 -14.71
CA ASP A 46 16.37 -12.36 -15.64
C ASP A 46 15.60 -12.50 -16.96
N GLU A 47 16.19 -13.27 -17.90
CA GLU A 47 15.60 -13.53 -19.22
C GLU A 47 14.26 -14.29 -19.17
N ALA A 48 13.96 -14.97 -18.05
CA ALA A 48 12.68 -15.63 -17.82
C ALA A 48 11.64 -14.68 -17.18
N GLY A 49 11.98 -13.40 -17.01
CA GLY A 49 11.12 -12.39 -16.39
C GLY A 49 11.02 -12.50 -14.88
N ARG A 50 11.93 -13.24 -14.22
CA ARG A 50 11.92 -13.42 -12.76
C ARG A 50 12.71 -12.31 -12.09
N LEU A 51 12.20 -11.81 -10.97
CA LEU A 51 12.92 -10.84 -10.15
C LEU A 51 14.10 -11.51 -9.45
N VAL A 52 15.30 -11.04 -9.77
CA VAL A 52 16.56 -11.57 -9.25
C VAL A 52 17.07 -10.74 -8.08
N LYS A 53 16.91 -9.41 -8.13
CA LYS A 53 17.39 -8.49 -7.10
C LYS A 53 16.59 -7.19 -7.07
N GLY A 54 16.45 -6.61 -5.87
CA GLY A 54 15.83 -5.30 -5.67
C GLY A 54 16.70 -4.36 -4.81
N ILE A 55 16.75 -3.09 -5.21
CA ILE A 55 17.30 -1.97 -4.45
C ILE A 55 16.11 -1.07 -4.11
N VAL A 56 15.68 -1.09 -2.85
CA VAL A 56 14.53 -0.31 -2.39
C VAL A 56 15.01 0.91 -1.60
N GLY A 57 14.72 2.11 -2.10
CA GLY A 57 15.13 3.39 -1.56
C GLY A 57 16.59 3.72 -1.87
N GLY A 58 16.84 4.96 -2.29
CA GLY A 58 18.20 5.44 -2.57
C GLY A 58 18.84 4.82 -3.81
N PHE A 59 18.04 4.30 -4.75
CA PHE A 59 18.56 3.87 -6.05
C PHE A 59 19.05 5.09 -6.85
N GLU A 60 20.34 5.13 -7.15
CA GLU A 60 20.94 6.21 -7.91
C GLU A 60 21.82 5.64 -9.01
N VAL A 61 21.53 6.00 -10.27
CA VAL A 61 22.17 5.42 -11.48
C VAL A 61 23.69 5.61 -11.48
N ARG A 62 24.18 6.71 -10.89
CA ARG A 62 25.61 7.06 -10.87
C ARG A 62 26.33 6.61 -9.60
N SER A 63 25.64 6.00 -8.65
CA SER A 63 26.31 5.56 -7.42
C SER A 63 27.22 4.36 -7.71
N PRO A 64 28.44 4.31 -7.14
CA PRO A 64 29.33 3.16 -7.29
C PRO A 64 28.65 1.84 -6.90
N ARG A 65 27.83 1.87 -5.83
CA ARG A 65 27.04 0.72 -5.36
C ARG A 65 26.06 0.19 -6.42
N THR A 66 25.42 1.09 -7.17
CA THR A 66 24.48 0.70 -8.23
C THR A 66 25.21 0.10 -9.41
N ILE A 67 26.35 0.71 -9.81
CA ILE A 67 27.18 0.23 -10.91
C ILE A 67 27.70 -1.17 -10.60
N GLU A 68 28.27 -1.37 -9.41
CA GLU A 68 28.74 -2.68 -8.95
C GLU A 68 27.61 -3.73 -8.94
N ALA A 69 26.41 -3.35 -8.49
CA ALA A 69 25.26 -4.25 -8.50
C ALA A 69 24.83 -4.66 -9.93
N VAL A 70 24.93 -3.75 -10.91
CA VAL A 70 24.65 -4.02 -12.32
C VAL A 70 25.74 -4.92 -12.91
N GLU A 71 27.01 -4.61 -12.68
CA GLU A 71 28.14 -5.40 -13.20
C GLU A 71 28.13 -6.83 -12.63
N ALA A 72 27.85 -6.98 -11.34
CA ALA A 72 27.68 -8.29 -10.70
C ALA A 72 26.54 -9.08 -11.37
N PHE A 73 25.38 -8.43 -11.60
CA PHE A 73 24.24 -9.06 -12.27
C PHE A 73 24.57 -9.51 -13.70
N LEU A 74 25.30 -8.70 -14.47
CA LEU A 74 25.71 -9.04 -15.83
C LEU A 74 26.73 -10.19 -15.86
N SER A 75 27.61 -10.27 -14.87
CA SER A 75 28.63 -11.32 -14.78
C SER A 75 28.06 -12.69 -14.41
N GLN A 76 26.96 -12.72 -13.66
CA GLN A 76 26.26 -13.93 -13.23
C GLN A 76 24.74 -13.68 -13.18
N PRO A 77 24.02 -13.73 -14.32
CA PRO A 77 22.58 -13.46 -14.37
C PRO A 77 21.76 -14.53 -13.63
N LYS A 78 22.36 -15.69 -13.33
CA LYS A 78 21.82 -16.73 -12.46
C LYS A 78 22.22 -16.47 -11.00
N ALA A 79 21.89 -15.32 -10.45
CA ALA A 79 21.76 -15.28 -8.99
C ALA A 79 20.47 -16.04 -8.66
N GLU A 80 20.54 -17.02 -7.75
CA GLU A 80 19.35 -17.54 -7.10
C GLU A 80 18.52 -16.35 -6.60
N PRO A 81 17.18 -16.38 -6.72
CA PRO A 81 16.35 -15.22 -6.39
C PRO A 81 16.70 -14.70 -5.00
N ASP A 82 17.33 -13.52 -4.95
CA ASP A 82 17.72 -12.87 -3.70
C ASP A 82 16.43 -12.51 -2.95
N ALA A 83 16.40 -12.85 -1.67
CA ALA A 83 15.28 -12.84 -0.73
C ALA A 83 14.70 -11.44 -0.39
N THR A 84 14.76 -10.50 -1.34
CA THR A 84 14.05 -9.20 -1.30
C THR A 84 12.66 -9.27 -1.96
N THR A 85 12.30 -10.45 -2.47
CA THR A 85 10.95 -10.92 -2.84
C THR A 85 10.03 -10.95 -1.62
N LYS A 86 9.24 -9.90 -1.44
CA LYS A 86 8.18 -9.80 -0.43
C LYS A 86 6.95 -10.75 -0.50
N PRO A 87 6.69 -11.60 -1.53
CA PRO A 87 5.50 -12.46 -1.50
C PRO A 87 5.57 -13.56 -0.43
N VAL A 88 6.71 -14.24 -0.30
CA VAL A 88 6.88 -15.45 0.53
C VAL A 88 6.58 -15.18 2.02
N ARG A 89 6.97 -14.01 2.54
CA ARG A 89 6.80 -13.68 3.96
C ARG A 89 5.36 -13.39 4.36
N GLU A 90 4.54 -12.84 3.46
CA GLU A 90 3.14 -12.52 3.78
C GLU A 90 2.26 -13.79 3.77
N GLU A 91 2.57 -14.76 2.90
CA GLU A 91 1.91 -16.07 2.89
C GLU A 91 2.31 -16.92 4.10
N GLU A 92 3.58 -16.97 4.47
CA GLU A 92 4.04 -17.63 5.71
C GLU A 92 3.47 -16.95 6.96
N ARG A 93 3.46 -15.62 6.99
CA ARG A 93 2.83 -14.85 8.07
C ARG A 93 1.35 -15.18 8.15
N LEU A 94 0.66 -15.26 7.02
CA LEU A 94 -0.75 -15.64 6.99
C LEU A 94 -0.94 -17.04 7.55
N ALA A 95 -0.15 -18.02 7.12
CA ALA A 95 -0.22 -19.38 7.63
C ALA A 95 0.00 -19.44 9.16
N ALA A 96 0.99 -18.73 9.68
CA ALA A 96 1.25 -18.64 11.12
C ALA A 96 0.10 -17.96 11.88
N LEU A 97 -0.50 -16.91 11.32
CA LEU A 97 -1.64 -16.21 11.92
C LEU A 97 -2.90 -17.09 11.90
N LEU A 98 -3.15 -17.82 10.81
CA LEU A 98 -4.27 -18.74 10.73
C LEU A 98 -4.10 -19.91 11.71
N ALA A 99 -2.89 -20.47 11.85
CA ALA A 99 -2.61 -21.49 12.86
C ALA A 99 -2.86 -20.98 14.29
N LYS A 100 -2.59 -19.69 14.57
CA LYS A 100 -2.96 -19.07 15.85
C LYS A 100 -4.47 -18.95 16.03
N VAL A 101 -5.19 -18.53 14.98
CA VAL A 101 -6.66 -18.45 14.99
C VAL A 101 -7.30 -19.83 15.16
N ASP A 102 -6.68 -20.89 14.62
CA ASP A 102 -7.16 -22.26 14.78
C ASP A 102 -6.90 -22.79 16.20
N ALA A 103 -5.77 -22.42 16.81
CA ALA A 103 -5.42 -22.78 18.19
C ALA A 103 -6.25 -22.01 19.23
N ASP A 104 -6.53 -20.73 18.97
CA ASP A 104 -7.40 -19.87 19.78
C ASP A 104 -8.36 -19.09 18.89
N PRO A 105 -9.59 -19.62 18.68
CA PRO A 105 -10.61 -18.95 17.90
C PRO A 105 -11.05 -17.60 18.47
N GLU A 106 -10.80 -17.29 19.74
CA GLU A 106 -11.22 -16.04 20.37
C GLU A 106 -10.11 -14.98 20.32
N ASP A 107 -8.92 -15.30 19.81
CA ASP A 107 -7.82 -14.34 19.63
C ASP A 107 -8.16 -13.32 18.53
N ALA A 108 -8.78 -12.22 18.97
CA ALA A 108 -9.22 -11.15 18.10
C ALA A 108 -8.06 -10.41 17.43
N ASP A 109 -6.89 -10.35 18.06
CA ASP A 109 -5.70 -9.71 17.51
C ASP A 109 -5.08 -10.57 16.39
N ALA A 110 -5.00 -11.88 16.58
CA ALA A 110 -4.58 -12.80 15.53
C ALA A 110 -5.54 -12.75 14.33
N ARG A 111 -6.86 -12.71 14.56
CA ARG A 111 -7.86 -12.52 13.50
C ARG A 111 -7.71 -11.19 12.78
N LEU A 112 -7.46 -10.11 13.52
CA LEU A 112 -7.24 -8.78 12.95
C LEU A 112 -6.02 -8.78 12.03
N GLU A 113 -4.89 -9.33 12.50
CA GLU A 113 -3.66 -9.40 11.72
C GLU A 113 -3.78 -10.35 10.52
N ALA A 114 -4.48 -11.49 10.65
CA ALA A 114 -4.77 -12.39 9.55
C ALA A 114 -5.59 -11.68 8.47
N GLY A 115 -6.65 -11.00 8.87
CA GLY A 115 -7.50 -10.21 8.00
C GLY A 115 -6.75 -9.09 7.27
N LYS A 116 -5.91 -8.32 7.98
CA LYS A 116 -5.04 -7.29 7.37
C LYS A 116 -4.07 -7.88 6.36
N THR A 117 -3.53 -9.07 6.64
CA THR A 117 -2.61 -9.78 5.75
C THR A 117 -3.33 -10.27 4.50
N LEU A 118 -4.53 -10.84 4.64
CA LEU A 118 -5.37 -11.24 3.51
C LEU A 118 -5.72 -10.05 2.60
N VAL A 119 -6.04 -8.88 3.15
CA VAL A 119 -6.27 -7.67 2.34
C VAL A 119 -5.01 -7.27 1.57
N ARG A 120 -3.82 -7.30 2.19
CA ARG A 120 -2.55 -7.01 1.49
C ARG A 120 -2.25 -8.00 0.36
N LEU A 121 -2.68 -9.25 0.51
CA LEU A 121 -2.56 -10.30 -0.50
C LEU A 121 -3.67 -10.25 -1.57
N GLY A 122 -4.55 -9.23 -1.56
CA GLY A 122 -5.67 -9.12 -2.50
C GLY A 122 -6.85 -10.06 -2.22
N LYS A 123 -6.80 -10.83 -1.12
CA LYS A 123 -7.82 -11.80 -0.71
C LYS A 123 -8.89 -11.16 0.19
N ALA A 124 -9.45 -10.04 -0.25
CA ALA A 124 -10.40 -9.26 0.56
C ALA A 124 -11.68 -10.04 0.93
N ALA A 125 -12.15 -10.95 0.07
CA ALA A 125 -13.32 -11.78 0.35
C ALA A 125 -13.09 -12.73 1.53
N GLU A 126 -11.91 -13.35 1.61
CA GLU A 126 -11.50 -14.20 2.73
C GLU A 126 -11.27 -13.36 4.00
N ALA A 127 -10.67 -12.17 3.86
CA ALA A 127 -10.38 -11.27 4.97
C ALA A 127 -11.64 -10.82 5.73
N LEU A 128 -12.76 -10.65 5.01
CA LEU A 128 -13.98 -10.06 5.55
C LEU A 128 -14.47 -10.79 6.81
N LYS A 129 -14.47 -12.13 6.82
CA LYS A 129 -14.93 -12.91 7.97
C LYS A 129 -14.02 -12.68 9.18
N HIS A 130 -12.71 -12.74 8.99
CA HIS A 130 -11.73 -12.53 10.07
C HIS A 130 -11.84 -11.11 10.64
N LEU A 131 -11.91 -10.10 9.78
CA LEU A 131 -11.99 -8.70 10.18
C LEU A 131 -13.30 -8.34 10.84
N LYS A 132 -14.42 -8.94 10.42
CA LYS A 132 -15.71 -8.72 11.07
C LYS A 132 -15.69 -9.26 12.50
N THR A 133 -15.27 -10.51 12.69
CA THR A 133 -15.15 -11.09 14.03
C THR A 133 -14.18 -10.31 14.91
N ALA A 134 -13.03 -9.90 14.37
CA ALA A 134 -12.07 -9.09 15.12
C ALA A 134 -12.64 -7.71 15.52
N ALA A 135 -13.37 -7.04 14.62
CA ALA A 135 -13.99 -5.74 14.91
C ALA A 135 -15.16 -5.85 15.92
N ASP A 136 -15.90 -6.96 15.90
CA ASP A 136 -16.96 -7.24 16.86
C ASP A 136 -16.38 -7.52 18.26
N ALA A 137 -15.27 -8.26 18.34
CA ALA A 137 -14.55 -8.53 19.60
C ALA A 137 -13.77 -7.32 20.13
N LEU A 138 -13.33 -6.42 19.24
CA LEU A 138 -12.55 -5.21 19.58
C LEU A 138 -13.31 -3.92 19.21
N PRO A 139 -14.49 -3.64 19.82
CA PRO A 139 -15.34 -2.52 19.42
C PRO A 139 -14.69 -1.15 19.66
N LYS A 140 -13.69 -1.07 20.55
CA LYS A 140 -12.93 0.16 20.85
C LYS A 140 -11.59 0.26 20.10
N SER A 141 -11.29 -0.67 19.19
CA SER A 141 -10.06 -0.64 18.40
C SER A 141 -10.29 0.13 17.10
N ALA A 142 -9.71 1.34 17.00
CA ALA A 142 -9.72 2.12 15.76
C ALA A 142 -9.09 1.32 14.61
N SER A 143 -8.02 0.56 14.88
CA SER A 143 -7.37 -0.29 13.88
C SER A 143 -8.29 -1.41 13.37
N ALA A 144 -9.11 -2.01 14.23
CA ALA A 144 -10.02 -3.07 13.80
C ALA A 144 -11.15 -2.53 12.92
N GLN A 145 -11.77 -1.43 13.33
CA GLN A 145 -12.81 -0.74 12.55
C GLN A 145 -12.25 -0.24 11.20
N PHE A 146 -11.04 0.32 11.20
CA PHE A 146 -10.36 0.77 9.98
C PHE A 146 -10.04 -0.38 9.02
N ALA A 147 -9.52 -1.50 9.53
CA ALA A 147 -9.20 -2.67 8.72
C ALA A 147 -10.45 -3.26 8.07
N LEU A 148 -11.56 -3.37 8.81
CA LEU A 148 -12.84 -3.80 8.27
C LEU A 148 -13.37 -2.84 7.19
N GLY A 149 -13.29 -1.52 7.43
CA GLY A 149 -13.67 -0.51 6.44
C GLY A 149 -12.84 -0.60 5.16
N SER A 150 -11.52 -0.73 5.29
CA SER A 150 -10.60 -0.91 4.15
C SER A 150 -10.90 -2.19 3.36
N CYS A 151 -11.20 -3.29 4.05
CA CYS A 151 -11.61 -4.54 3.41
C CYS A 151 -12.93 -4.39 2.64
N MET A 152 -13.90 -3.66 3.19
CA MET A 152 -15.17 -3.38 2.52
C MET A 152 -14.96 -2.52 1.27
N LEU A 153 -14.03 -1.55 1.27
CA LEU A 153 -13.67 -0.80 0.07
C LEU A 153 -13.06 -1.69 -1.02
N ALA A 154 -12.17 -2.60 -0.65
CA ALA A 154 -11.57 -3.55 -1.60
C ALA A 154 -12.62 -4.50 -2.22
N LEU A 155 -13.79 -4.63 -1.59
CA LEU A 155 -14.96 -5.37 -2.08
C LEU A 155 -16.01 -4.47 -2.76
N ASP A 156 -15.68 -3.20 -3.03
CA ASP A 156 -16.58 -2.17 -3.58
C ASP A 156 -17.83 -1.87 -2.74
N ARG A 157 -17.81 -2.18 -1.44
CA ARG A 157 -18.91 -1.96 -0.49
C ARG A 157 -18.76 -0.61 0.20
N LYS A 158 -18.80 0.47 -0.59
CA LYS A 158 -18.49 1.86 -0.14
C LYS A 158 -19.35 2.33 1.04
N THR A 159 -20.66 2.08 1.02
CA THR A 159 -21.58 2.51 2.08
C THR A 159 -21.23 1.87 3.43
N GLU A 160 -20.93 0.58 3.43
CA GLU A 160 -20.58 -0.14 4.66
C GLU A 160 -19.17 0.23 5.13
N ALA A 161 -18.25 0.43 4.19
CA ALA A 161 -16.92 0.93 4.50
C ALA A 161 -16.96 2.28 5.22
N LEU A 162 -17.74 3.24 4.72
CA LEU A 162 -17.92 4.55 5.36
C LEU A 162 -18.41 4.42 6.80
N ALA A 163 -19.33 3.50 7.07
CA ALA A 163 -19.83 3.28 8.42
C ALA A 163 -18.70 2.84 9.38
N GLN A 164 -17.84 1.91 8.98
CA GLN A 164 -16.74 1.45 9.82
C GLN A 164 -15.61 2.47 9.91
N LEU A 165 -15.29 3.18 8.82
CA LEU A 165 -14.28 4.24 8.83
C LEU A 165 -14.68 5.39 9.75
N ARG A 166 -15.97 5.79 9.78
CA ARG A 166 -16.47 6.80 10.72
C ARG A 166 -16.36 6.35 12.18
N LYS A 167 -16.63 5.07 12.47
CA LYS A 167 -16.38 4.52 13.83
C LYS A 167 -14.89 4.57 14.17
N ALA A 168 -14.02 4.20 13.23
CA ALA A 168 -12.58 4.24 13.42
C ALA A 168 -12.08 5.67 13.70
N LEU A 169 -12.58 6.67 12.95
CA LEU A 169 -12.26 8.08 13.17
C LEU A 169 -12.82 8.61 14.50
N ALA A 170 -13.99 8.13 14.93
CA ALA A 170 -14.54 8.52 16.23
C ALA A 170 -13.67 8.03 17.40
N LEU A 171 -13.00 6.87 17.25
CA LEU A 171 -12.07 6.29 18.22
C LEU A 171 -10.67 6.94 18.16
N ASP A 172 -10.23 7.36 16.98
CA ASP A 172 -8.94 8.02 16.75
C ASP A 172 -9.12 9.26 15.84
N ARG A 173 -9.56 10.37 16.45
CA ARG A 173 -9.96 11.59 15.73
C ARG A 173 -8.82 12.30 15.01
N GLU A 174 -7.60 12.14 15.49
CA GLU A 174 -6.42 12.75 14.88
C GLU A 174 -5.86 11.92 13.71
N ASN A 175 -6.45 10.76 13.42
CA ASN A 175 -5.99 9.88 12.36
C ASN A 175 -6.31 10.43 10.97
N TYR A 176 -5.35 11.17 10.43
CA TYR A 176 -5.46 11.76 9.10
C TYR A 176 -5.65 10.71 7.99
N VAL A 177 -5.14 9.48 8.15
CA VAL A 177 -5.30 8.43 7.14
C VAL A 177 -6.75 7.99 7.03
N ILE A 178 -7.42 7.77 8.17
CA ILE A 178 -8.84 7.40 8.21
C ILE A 178 -9.69 8.53 7.61
N ARG A 179 -9.42 9.77 8.03
CA ARG A 179 -10.11 10.97 7.56
C ARG A 179 -9.98 11.12 6.04
N LYS A 180 -8.75 10.97 5.51
CA LYS A 180 -8.47 11.02 4.08
C LYS A 180 -9.22 9.92 3.30
N GLN A 181 -9.33 8.71 3.84
CA GLN A 181 -10.10 7.64 3.18
C GLN A 181 -11.59 7.99 3.09
N ILE A 182 -12.17 8.54 4.15
CA ILE A 182 -13.58 9.00 4.14
C ILE A 182 -13.77 10.07 3.06
N TRP A 183 -12.94 11.10 3.06
CA TRP A 183 -13.00 12.17 2.05
C TRP A 183 -12.84 11.64 0.62
N MET A 184 -11.97 10.67 0.39
CA MET A 184 -11.78 10.08 -0.94
C MET A 184 -13.04 9.36 -1.43
N ILE A 185 -13.82 8.76 -0.53
CA ILE A 185 -15.07 8.09 -0.88
C ILE A 185 -16.20 9.10 -1.12
N GLU A 186 -16.28 10.14 -0.28
CA GLU A 186 -17.36 11.14 -0.31
C GLU A 186 -17.16 12.22 -1.39
N HIS A 187 -15.90 12.55 -1.67
CA HIS A 187 -15.48 13.63 -2.57
C HIS A 187 -14.42 13.15 -3.57
N PRO A 188 -14.67 12.08 -4.36
CA PRO A 188 -13.68 11.53 -5.29
C PRO A 188 -13.14 12.57 -6.29
N GLU A 189 -13.94 13.58 -6.65
CA GLU A 189 -13.55 14.69 -7.52
C GLU A 189 -12.42 15.57 -6.95
N ARG A 190 -12.17 15.49 -5.64
CA ARG A 190 -11.07 16.21 -4.94
C ARG A 190 -9.77 15.41 -4.90
N PHE A 191 -9.79 14.16 -5.36
CA PHE A 191 -8.65 13.25 -5.33
C PHE A 191 -8.21 12.80 -6.72
N PHE A 192 -9.10 12.89 -7.72
CA PHE A 192 -8.83 12.46 -9.09
C PHE A 192 -9.29 13.51 -10.11
N PRO A 193 -8.51 13.79 -11.18
CA PRO A 193 -7.22 13.17 -11.51
C PRO A 193 -6.04 13.71 -10.68
N GLU A 194 -6.19 14.87 -10.07
CA GLU A 194 -5.19 15.49 -9.20
C GLU A 194 -5.75 15.68 -7.79
N ILE A 195 -4.85 15.62 -6.81
CA ILE A 195 -5.22 15.77 -5.41
C ILE A 195 -5.32 17.26 -5.06
N ASP A 196 -6.49 17.70 -4.63
CA ASP A 196 -6.74 19.06 -4.14
C ASP A 196 -6.25 19.21 -2.68
N TRP A 197 -4.96 19.47 -2.53
CA TRP A 197 -4.33 19.67 -1.21
C TRP A 197 -4.84 20.91 -0.48
N ALA A 198 -5.31 21.93 -1.21
CA ALA A 198 -5.86 23.14 -0.60
C ALA A 198 -7.20 22.83 0.07
N TRP A 199 -8.08 22.13 -0.64
CA TRP A 199 -9.35 21.65 -0.10
C TRP A 199 -9.15 20.77 1.13
N GLN A 200 -8.19 19.83 1.12
CA GLN A 200 -7.92 18.97 2.28
C GLN A 200 -7.50 19.77 3.54
N ARG A 201 -6.67 20.81 3.37
CA ARG A 201 -6.26 21.68 4.50
C ARG A 201 -7.44 22.47 5.04
N GLU A 202 -8.26 23.03 4.15
CA GLU A 202 -9.47 23.76 4.52
C GLU A 202 -10.46 22.85 5.26
N GLN A 203 -10.69 21.66 4.72
CA GLN A 203 -11.61 20.68 5.29
C GLN A 203 -11.15 20.20 6.66
N LEU A 204 -9.85 19.91 6.82
CA LEU A 204 -9.28 19.57 8.13
C LEU A 204 -9.50 20.70 9.16
N ALA A 205 -9.29 21.95 8.76
CA ALA A 205 -9.50 23.09 9.64
C ALA A 205 -10.97 23.26 10.05
N LYS A 206 -11.91 23.05 9.11
CA LYS A 206 -13.36 23.07 9.38
C LYS A 206 -13.76 21.99 10.38
N GLU A 207 -13.33 20.76 10.16
CA GLU A 207 -13.67 19.63 11.01
C GLU A 207 -13.06 19.78 12.41
N ARG A 208 -11.79 20.19 12.51
CA ARG A 208 -11.16 20.50 13.82
C ARG A 208 -11.87 21.62 14.57
N LYS A 209 -12.31 22.66 13.85
CA LYS A 209 -13.09 23.75 14.47
C LYS A 209 -14.44 23.24 15.00
N ALA A 210 -15.15 22.42 14.22
CA ALA A 210 -16.40 21.80 14.65
C ALA A 210 -16.21 20.88 15.86
N GLU A 211 -15.14 20.09 15.88
CA GLU A 211 -14.77 19.20 17.00
C GLU A 211 -14.42 20.00 18.28
N SER A 212 -13.78 21.17 18.14
CA SER A 212 -13.45 22.06 19.27
C SER A 212 -14.64 22.88 19.79
N GLY A 213 -15.64 23.16 18.94
CA GLY A 213 -16.80 23.97 19.28
C GLY A 213 -17.96 23.21 19.95
N GLY A 214 -17.94 21.88 19.94
CA GLY A 214 -18.98 21.03 20.54
C GLY A 214 -18.74 20.64 22.01
N GLY A 215 -17.77 21.25 22.68
CA GLY A 215 -17.38 20.97 24.06
C GLY A 215 -17.76 22.03 25.10
N GLY A 216 -18.82 22.81 24.83
CA GLY A 216 -19.36 23.84 25.74
C GLY A 216 -20.67 23.42 26.38
#